data_AF-A0A2S9XBU5-F1
#
_entry.id   AF-A0A2S9XBU5-F1
#
_cell.length_a   1.000
_cell.length_b   1.000
_cell.length_c   1.000
_cell.angle_alpha   90.00
_cell.angle_beta   90.00
_cell.angle_gamma   90.00
#
_symmetry.space_group_name_H-M   'P 1'
#
loop_
_entity.id
_entity.type
_entity.pdbx_description
1 polymer ?
#
loop_
_entity_poly.entity_id
_entity_poly.type
_entity_poly.pdbx_seq_one_letter_code
_entity_poly.pdbx_strand_id
1 'polypeptide(L)'
;MSRDPETVRRLLEDDLIEWADDTSLRLVWADLLQLEGDPLGQLVVLDHAAATARAAVAERARAEADLLRRRLAARLWDEAVPDNPGVTLRWQLGFVRELEVRASKLSTANTPAPTHWRRRLRAKFKPTRLDTINWIVPLLMRQPALRWVEVVRVELESDHDIGAWSQWLTHGRLTNPTLREIHIGRPARLCERPSGAWEPGSIGGRRSTANVALIESFRRLRWLSLGGQMIRLPCREGSPQTRLHHVRGLAKRPLTSPNRASLARALWDASVLVHQAAFETARALGPEAEFLLDDLIWFLRPPIGKKDPRQAEALRTLATIGPASASLLPEVVAAAEPLVTHHGRLEALMQWLAALGGAATPALALVEAVLEQPAKALPKSLRVAAKRAHKAICG
;
A
#
# COMPACT_ATOMS: atom_id res chain seq x y z
N MET A 1 30.97 -26.12 -8.32
CA MET A 1 29.74 -26.37 -9.09
C MET A 1 29.11 -25.02 -9.42
N SER A 2 29.24 -24.52 -10.65
CA SER A 2 28.57 -23.29 -11.07
C SER A 2 27.06 -23.58 -11.16
N ARG A 3 26.25 -22.82 -10.41
CA ARG A 3 24.80 -22.85 -10.61
C ARG A 3 24.52 -22.29 -12.01
N ASP A 4 23.55 -22.89 -12.68
CA ASP A 4 23.02 -22.42 -13.97
C ASP A 4 22.55 -20.95 -13.84
N PRO A 5 22.97 -20.02 -14.73
CA PRO A 5 22.60 -18.61 -14.68
C PRO A 5 21.08 -18.37 -14.58
N GLU A 6 20.27 -19.20 -15.25
CA GLU A 6 18.81 -19.11 -15.20
C GLU A 6 18.26 -19.43 -13.79
N THR A 7 18.91 -20.34 -13.08
CA THR A 7 18.56 -20.65 -11.67
C THR A 7 18.87 -19.48 -10.76
N VAL A 8 20.02 -18.81 -10.95
CA VAL A 8 20.40 -17.62 -10.17
C VAL A 8 19.43 -16.48 -10.45
N ARG A 9 19.07 -16.24 -11.72
CA ARG A 9 18.08 -15.25 -12.14
C ARG A 9 16.74 -15.47 -11.46
N ARG A 10 16.22 -16.71 -11.47
CA ARG A 10 14.93 -17.04 -10.84
C ARG A 10 14.93 -16.81 -9.34
N LEU A 11 16.02 -17.19 -8.65
CA LEU A 11 16.15 -16.96 -7.22
C LEU A 11 16.19 -15.48 -6.88
N LEU A 12 16.97 -14.68 -7.61
CA LEU A 12 17.01 -13.22 -7.44
C LEU A 12 15.65 -12.57 -7.72
N GLU A 13 14.91 -13.07 -8.72
CA GLU A 13 13.58 -12.59 -9.02
C GLU A 13 12.58 -12.92 -7.90
N ASP A 14 12.61 -14.13 -7.34
CA ASP A 14 11.79 -14.51 -6.18
C ASP A 14 12.14 -13.65 -4.96
N ASP A 15 13.42 -13.38 -4.72
CA ASP A 15 13.90 -12.50 -3.64
C ASP A 15 13.47 -11.04 -3.87
N LEU A 16 13.56 -10.52 -5.09
CA LEU A 16 13.06 -9.18 -5.43
C LEU A 16 11.56 -9.06 -5.27
N ILE A 17 10.83 -10.10 -5.64
CA ILE A 17 9.40 -10.19 -5.42
C ILE A 17 9.16 -10.08 -3.90
N GLU A 18 9.84 -10.88 -3.09
CA GLU A 18 9.72 -10.88 -1.62
C GLU A 18 10.13 -9.58 -0.93
N TRP A 19 11.24 -9.01 -1.36
CA TRP A 19 11.93 -7.87 -0.77
C TRP A 19 11.94 -6.70 -1.75
N ALA A 20 10.77 -6.39 -2.32
CA ALA A 20 10.66 -5.37 -3.36
C ALA A 20 11.23 -4.01 -2.92
N ASP A 21 11.23 -3.70 -1.63
CA ASP A 21 11.74 -2.42 -1.12
C ASP A 21 13.26 -2.41 -0.86
N ASP A 22 13.96 -3.56 -0.98
CA ASP A 22 15.40 -3.67 -0.76
C ASP A 22 16.18 -3.09 -1.95
N THR A 23 16.79 -1.92 -1.73
CA THR A 23 17.58 -1.23 -2.75
C THR A 23 18.82 -2.03 -3.17
N SER A 24 19.43 -2.78 -2.26
CA SER A 24 20.64 -3.56 -2.55
C SER A 24 20.32 -4.71 -3.50
N LEU A 25 19.22 -5.43 -3.26
CA LEU A 25 18.74 -6.47 -4.16
C LEU A 25 18.40 -5.91 -5.55
N ARG A 26 17.79 -4.72 -5.61
CA ARG A 26 17.53 -4.05 -6.89
C ARG A 26 18.81 -3.69 -7.64
N LEU A 27 19.87 -3.28 -6.96
CA LEU A 27 21.17 -2.99 -7.60
C LEU A 27 21.84 -4.26 -8.13
N VAL A 28 21.81 -5.37 -7.38
CA VAL A 28 22.33 -6.67 -7.87
C VAL A 28 21.58 -7.13 -9.12
N TRP A 29 20.26 -6.95 -9.13
CA TRP A 29 19.45 -7.22 -10.32
C TRP A 29 19.78 -6.27 -11.48
N ALA A 30 20.07 -5.01 -11.19
CA ALA A 30 20.48 -4.04 -12.20
C ALA A 30 21.77 -4.46 -12.91
N ASP A 31 22.75 -4.98 -12.17
CA ASP A 31 24.00 -5.50 -12.74
C ASP A 31 23.72 -6.67 -13.69
N LEU A 32 22.85 -7.61 -13.28
CA LEU A 32 22.42 -8.73 -14.13
C LEU A 32 21.76 -8.22 -15.42
N LEU A 33 20.82 -7.27 -15.31
CA LEU A 33 20.16 -6.68 -16.46
C LEU A 33 21.14 -5.96 -17.41
N GLN A 34 22.13 -5.25 -16.86
CA GLN A 34 23.15 -4.58 -17.68
C GLN A 34 24.04 -5.57 -18.44
N LEU A 35 24.39 -6.70 -17.82
CA LEU A 35 25.11 -7.79 -18.49
C LEU A 35 24.31 -8.39 -19.65
N GLU A 36 22.98 -8.41 -19.54
CA GLU A 36 22.06 -8.84 -20.60
C GLU A 36 21.77 -7.74 -21.65
N GLY A 37 22.29 -6.53 -21.46
CA GLY A 37 22.01 -5.38 -22.32
C GLY A 37 20.60 -4.81 -22.15
N ASP A 38 19.91 -5.12 -21.05
CA ASP A 38 18.60 -4.57 -20.76
C ASP A 38 18.72 -3.13 -20.19
N PRO A 39 18.16 -2.11 -20.88
CA PRO A 39 18.18 -0.72 -20.41
C PRO A 39 17.55 -0.50 -19.03
N LEU A 40 16.71 -1.41 -18.54
CA LEU A 40 16.17 -1.33 -17.18
C LEU A 40 17.29 -1.33 -16.12
N GLY A 41 18.36 -2.10 -16.33
CA GLY A 41 19.49 -2.13 -15.40
C GLY A 41 20.19 -0.77 -15.29
N GLN A 42 20.31 -0.03 -16.39
CA GLN A 42 20.83 1.35 -16.35
C GLN A 42 19.89 2.28 -15.59
N LEU A 43 18.57 2.13 -15.76
CA LEU A 43 17.59 2.98 -15.08
C LEU A 43 17.64 2.80 -13.56
N VAL A 44 17.79 1.58 -13.05
CA VAL A 44 17.93 1.32 -11.60
C VAL A 44 19.13 2.09 -11.04
N VAL A 45 20.28 2.02 -11.71
CA VAL A 45 21.51 2.70 -11.27
C VAL A 45 21.36 4.22 -11.29
N LEU A 46 20.74 4.77 -12.33
CA LEU A 46 20.47 6.21 -12.43
C LEU A 46 19.53 6.68 -11.31
N ASP A 47 18.47 5.91 -11.02
CA ASP A 47 17.54 6.22 -9.93
C ASP A 47 18.24 6.20 -8.56
N HIS A 48 19.11 5.22 -8.34
CA HIS A 48 19.90 5.15 -7.12
C HIS A 48 20.89 6.32 -7.00
N ALA A 49 21.59 6.67 -8.08
CA ALA A 49 22.50 7.81 -8.12
C ALA A 49 21.76 9.14 -7.89
N ALA A 50 20.56 9.30 -8.47
CA ALA A 50 19.71 10.47 -8.26
C ALA A 50 19.27 10.66 -6.79
N ALA A 51 19.22 9.58 -6.01
CA ALA A 51 18.84 9.59 -4.61
C ALA A 51 20.04 9.76 -3.65
N THR A 52 21.22 9.27 -4.02
CA THR A 52 22.38 9.14 -3.10
C THR A 52 23.59 10.02 -3.45
N ALA A 53 23.72 10.45 -4.71
CA ALA A 53 24.88 11.22 -5.15
C ALA A 53 24.79 12.70 -4.72
N ARG A 54 25.92 13.41 -4.86
CA ARG A 54 25.98 14.87 -4.65
C ARG A 54 25.08 15.58 -5.66
N ALA A 55 24.55 16.74 -5.28
CA ALA A 55 23.52 17.49 -6.04
C ALA A 55 23.77 17.57 -7.55
N ALA A 56 24.97 17.96 -8.00
CA ALA A 56 25.28 18.07 -9.43
C ALA A 56 25.20 16.73 -10.19
N VAL A 57 25.65 15.64 -9.56
CA VAL A 57 25.56 14.29 -10.13
C VAL A 57 24.11 13.79 -10.08
N ALA A 58 23.40 14.09 -9.00
CA ALA A 58 21.99 13.72 -8.84
C ALA A 58 21.09 14.38 -9.91
N GLU A 59 21.29 15.68 -10.20
CA GLU A 59 20.54 16.38 -11.25
C GLU A 59 20.79 15.76 -12.63
N ARG A 60 22.05 15.47 -12.95
CA ARG A 60 22.39 14.79 -14.21
C ARG A 60 21.76 13.39 -14.30
N ALA A 61 21.84 12.61 -13.22
CA ALA A 61 21.26 11.29 -13.16
C ALA A 61 19.72 11.33 -13.33
N ARG A 62 19.04 12.33 -12.75
CA ARG A 62 17.59 12.55 -12.94
C ARG A 62 17.25 12.84 -14.39
N ALA A 63 17.98 13.75 -15.04
CA ALA A 63 17.75 14.09 -16.44
C ALA A 63 17.95 12.87 -17.38
N GLU A 64 19.01 12.09 -17.15
CA GLU A 64 19.27 10.87 -17.92
C GLU A 64 18.21 9.78 -17.65
N ALA A 65 17.80 9.60 -16.39
CA ALA A 65 16.74 8.66 -16.02
C ALA A 65 15.41 9.03 -16.67
N ASP A 66 15.04 10.31 -16.70
CA ASP A 66 13.79 10.77 -17.31
C ASP A 66 13.75 10.52 -18.82
N LEU A 67 14.87 10.76 -19.51
CA LEU A 67 14.99 10.45 -20.93
C LEU A 67 14.88 8.95 -21.20
N LEU A 68 15.51 8.12 -20.36
CA LEU A 68 15.44 6.67 -20.47
C LEU A 68 14.02 6.14 -20.18
N ARG A 69 13.33 6.66 -19.15
CA ARG A 69 11.93 6.34 -18.84
C ARG A 69 11.00 6.66 -20.00
N ARG A 70 11.18 7.80 -20.68
CA ARG A 70 10.36 8.15 -21.87
C ARG A 70 10.57 7.12 -23.00
N ARG A 71 11.81 6.70 -23.24
CA ARG A 71 12.13 5.66 -24.23
C ARG A 71 11.56 4.30 -23.84
N LEU A 72 11.68 3.91 -22.58
CA LEU A 72 11.14 2.65 -22.07
C LEU A 72 9.61 2.63 -22.08
N ALA A 73 8.97 3.73 -21.69
CA ALA A 73 7.53 3.91 -21.80
C ALA A 73 7.09 3.76 -23.26
N ALA A 74 7.78 4.40 -24.21
CA ALA A 74 7.53 4.22 -25.64
C ALA A 74 7.64 2.77 -26.13
N ARG A 75 8.46 1.93 -25.48
CA ARG A 75 8.63 0.49 -25.80
C ARG A 75 7.62 -0.43 -25.11
N LEU A 76 7.12 -0.07 -23.92
CA LEU A 76 6.03 -0.79 -23.23
C LEU A 76 4.77 -0.86 -24.09
N TRP A 77 4.62 0.15 -24.92
CA TRP A 77 3.70 0.23 -26.03
C TRP A 77 4.30 -0.49 -27.24
N ASP A 78 4.21 -1.83 -27.30
CA ASP A 78 4.22 -2.49 -28.63
C ASP A 78 3.28 -1.68 -29.54
N GLU A 79 3.58 -1.54 -30.84
CA GLU A 79 2.86 -0.70 -31.84
C GLU A 79 1.32 -0.73 -31.75
N ALA A 80 0.77 -1.77 -31.11
CA ALA A 80 -0.60 -1.84 -30.66
C ALA A 80 -1.06 -0.61 -29.86
N VAL A 81 -0.45 -0.23 -28.72
CA VAL A 81 -1.11 0.71 -27.77
C VAL A 81 -0.48 2.11 -27.83
N PRO A 82 -1.04 3.05 -28.60
CA PRO A 82 -0.45 4.38 -28.75
C PRO A 82 -0.38 5.15 -27.44
N ASP A 83 0.46 6.18 -27.45
CA ASP A 83 0.66 7.13 -26.36
C ASP A 83 -0.70 7.60 -25.81
N ASN A 84 -1.10 7.02 -24.68
CA ASN A 84 -2.43 7.21 -24.12
C ASN A 84 -2.33 8.28 -23.03
N PRO A 85 -2.87 9.49 -23.23
CA PRO A 85 -2.80 10.55 -22.23
C PRO A 85 -3.58 10.21 -20.94
N GLY A 86 -4.34 9.10 -20.95
CA GLY A 86 -4.97 8.52 -19.78
C GLY A 86 -4.16 7.46 -19.06
N VAL A 87 -2.93 7.12 -19.44
CA VAL A 87 -2.08 6.19 -18.68
C VAL A 87 -0.84 6.91 -18.16
N THR A 88 -0.60 6.80 -16.87
CA THR A 88 0.60 7.34 -16.21
C THR A 88 1.33 6.21 -15.50
N LEU A 89 2.63 6.11 -15.74
CA LEU A 89 3.51 5.14 -15.11
C LEU A 89 4.43 5.87 -14.14
N ARG A 90 4.42 5.49 -12.86
CA ARG A 90 5.38 6.01 -11.89
C ARG A 90 6.46 4.98 -11.63
N TRP A 91 7.68 5.41 -11.92
CA TRP A 91 8.88 4.58 -11.83
C TRP A 91 9.53 4.76 -10.47
N GLN A 92 10.06 3.68 -9.92
CA GLN A 92 10.92 3.70 -8.75
C GLN A 92 12.01 2.64 -8.92
N LEU A 93 13.26 3.08 -8.84
CA LEU A 93 14.45 2.22 -8.95
C LEU A 93 14.32 1.27 -10.16
N GLY A 94 14.09 1.82 -11.35
CA GLY A 94 14.02 1.06 -12.60
C GLY A 94 12.72 0.31 -12.89
N PHE A 95 11.80 0.20 -11.93
CA PHE A 95 10.54 -0.54 -12.10
C PHE A 95 9.33 0.38 -12.09
N VAL A 96 8.27 0.00 -12.81
CA VAL A 96 6.97 0.66 -12.65
C VAL A 96 6.35 0.19 -11.35
N ARG A 97 6.33 1.07 -10.35
CA ARG A 97 5.72 0.82 -9.05
C ARG A 97 4.21 1.05 -9.10
N GLU A 98 3.79 2.12 -9.77
CA GLU A 98 2.39 2.54 -9.82
C GLU A 98 1.94 2.74 -11.27
N LEU A 99 0.83 2.09 -11.61
CA LEU A 99 0.09 2.24 -12.86
C LEU A 99 -1.19 3.04 -12.56
N GLU A 100 -1.30 4.23 -13.12
CA GLU A 100 -2.48 5.08 -13.00
C GLU A 100 -3.19 5.18 -14.36
N VAL A 101 -4.48 4.85 -14.40
CA VAL A 101 -5.32 4.87 -15.60
C VAL A 101 -6.51 5.80 -15.39
N ARG A 102 -6.60 6.87 -16.16
CA ARG A 102 -7.69 7.84 -16.14
C ARG A 102 -8.63 7.61 -17.30
N ALA A 103 -9.78 6.99 -17.01
CA ALA A 103 -10.81 6.64 -17.98
C ALA A 103 -11.19 7.81 -18.91
N SER A 104 -11.33 9.01 -18.34
CA SER A 104 -11.75 10.22 -19.05
C SER A 104 -10.78 10.69 -20.14
N LYS A 105 -9.50 10.31 -20.02
CA LYS A 105 -8.43 10.72 -20.92
C LYS A 105 -8.02 9.62 -21.91
N LEU A 106 -8.64 8.44 -21.84
CA LEU A 106 -8.35 7.38 -22.81
C LEU A 106 -8.99 7.70 -24.16
N SER A 107 -8.19 7.66 -25.21
CA SER A 107 -8.68 7.84 -26.58
C SER A 107 -9.21 6.52 -27.12
N THR A 108 -10.53 6.44 -27.37
CA THR A 108 -11.15 5.28 -28.02
C THR A 108 -10.74 5.14 -29.49
N ALA A 109 -10.34 6.24 -30.14
CA ALA A 109 -9.89 6.23 -31.54
C ALA A 109 -8.54 5.53 -31.74
N ASN A 110 -7.71 5.55 -30.70
CA ASN A 110 -6.33 5.09 -30.76
C ASN A 110 -6.14 3.74 -30.03
N THR A 111 -7.13 3.25 -29.29
CA THR A 111 -6.97 1.96 -28.61
C THR A 111 -7.07 0.80 -29.61
N PRO A 112 -6.03 -0.05 -29.75
CA PRO A 112 -6.07 -1.20 -30.66
C PRO A 112 -7.08 -2.23 -30.14
N ALA A 113 -8.17 -2.47 -30.86
CA ALA A 113 -8.96 -3.68 -30.60
C ALA A 113 -8.06 -4.92 -30.84
N PRO A 114 -7.94 -5.86 -29.88
CA PRO A 114 -7.09 -7.03 -30.06
C PRO A 114 -7.58 -7.88 -31.24
N THR A 115 -6.66 -8.53 -31.94
CA THR A 115 -6.88 -9.21 -33.23
C THR A 115 -7.98 -10.26 -33.19
N HIS A 116 -8.19 -10.93 -32.05
CA HIS A 116 -9.28 -11.90 -31.85
C HIS A 116 -10.66 -11.22 -31.70
N TRP A 117 -10.72 -10.03 -31.09
CA TRP A 117 -11.94 -9.23 -31.02
C TRP A 117 -12.25 -8.55 -32.36
N ARG A 118 -11.24 -8.16 -33.16
CA ARG A 118 -11.44 -7.69 -34.55
C ARG A 118 -12.17 -8.73 -35.41
N ARG A 119 -12.03 -10.04 -35.11
CA ARG A 119 -12.78 -11.12 -35.78
C ARG A 119 -14.22 -11.26 -35.28
N ARG A 120 -14.50 -11.04 -34.00
CA ARG A 120 -15.85 -11.13 -33.42
C ARG A 120 -16.71 -9.87 -33.58
N LEU A 121 -16.10 -8.68 -33.66
CA LEU A 121 -16.81 -7.38 -33.61
C LEU A 121 -16.98 -6.69 -34.96
N ARG A 122 -16.49 -7.29 -36.05
CA ARG A 122 -16.47 -6.68 -37.39
C ARG A 122 -17.84 -6.30 -37.98
N ALA A 123 -18.95 -6.50 -37.29
CA ALA A 123 -20.27 -6.16 -37.83
C ALA A 123 -21.01 -5.01 -37.14
N LYS A 124 -21.01 -4.83 -35.80
CA LYS A 124 -22.02 -3.93 -35.17
C LYS A 124 -21.69 -3.21 -33.86
N PHE A 125 -20.56 -3.44 -33.20
CA PHE A 125 -20.32 -2.87 -31.87
C PHE A 125 -19.24 -1.78 -31.90
N LYS A 126 -19.63 -0.55 -31.55
CA LYS A 126 -18.66 0.50 -31.17
C LYS A 126 -18.22 0.19 -29.74
N PRO A 127 -16.93 -0.10 -29.47
CA PRO A 127 -16.47 -0.36 -28.11
C PRO A 127 -16.79 0.85 -27.23
N THR A 128 -17.38 0.60 -26.07
CA THR A 128 -17.59 1.64 -25.08
C THR A 128 -16.25 2.01 -24.42
N ARG A 129 -16.19 3.15 -23.74
CA ARG A 129 -15.01 3.52 -22.93
C ARG A 129 -14.69 2.45 -21.86
N LEU A 130 -15.72 1.82 -21.27
CA LEU A 130 -15.52 0.70 -20.34
C LEU A 130 -14.86 -0.51 -21.00
N ASP A 131 -15.25 -0.86 -22.22
CA ASP A 131 -14.64 -1.99 -22.93
C ASP A 131 -13.14 -1.76 -23.19
N THR A 132 -12.78 -0.50 -23.45
CA THR A 132 -11.38 -0.06 -23.60
C THR A 132 -10.60 -0.22 -22.29
N ILE A 133 -11.18 0.24 -21.19
CA ILE A 133 -10.58 0.20 -19.85
C ILE A 133 -10.40 -1.24 -19.34
N ASN A 134 -11.47 -2.04 -19.44
CA ASN A 134 -11.49 -3.46 -19.06
C ASN A 134 -10.51 -4.30 -19.86
N TRP A 135 -9.98 -3.78 -20.97
CA TRP A 135 -8.98 -4.43 -21.79
C TRP A 135 -7.55 -3.88 -21.53
N ILE A 136 -7.40 -2.55 -21.43
CA ILE A 136 -6.09 -1.91 -21.29
C ILE A 136 -5.36 -2.40 -20.04
N VAL A 137 -6.04 -2.46 -18.89
CA VAL A 137 -5.36 -2.87 -17.64
C VAL A 137 -4.91 -4.33 -17.66
N PRO A 138 -5.76 -5.33 -18.02
CA PRO A 138 -5.27 -6.69 -18.21
C PRO A 138 -4.13 -6.82 -19.21
N LEU A 139 -4.16 -6.06 -20.30
CA LEU A 139 -3.10 -6.08 -21.30
C LEU A 139 -1.79 -5.52 -20.73
N LEU A 140 -1.86 -4.35 -20.09
CA LEU A 140 -0.73 -3.70 -19.46
C LEU A 140 -0.11 -4.61 -18.39
N MET A 141 -0.93 -5.20 -17.54
CA MET A 141 -0.45 -6.10 -16.48
C MET A 141 0.17 -7.41 -16.99
N ARG A 142 0.06 -7.72 -18.30
CA ARG A 142 0.79 -8.83 -18.95
C ARG A 142 2.13 -8.42 -19.54
N GLN A 143 2.42 -7.12 -19.62
CA GLN A 143 3.69 -6.64 -20.15
C GLN A 143 4.83 -6.99 -19.18
N PRO A 144 5.96 -7.54 -19.66
CA PRO A 144 7.07 -7.94 -18.80
C PRO A 144 7.58 -6.81 -17.90
N ALA A 145 7.64 -5.58 -18.41
CA ALA A 145 8.11 -4.43 -17.62
C ALA A 145 7.08 -3.91 -16.59
N LEU A 146 5.85 -4.43 -16.59
CA LEU A 146 4.83 -4.19 -15.55
C LEU A 146 4.70 -5.36 -14.57
N ARG A 147 5.62 -6.33 -14.61
CA ARG A 147 5.63 -7.48 -13.69
C ARG A 147 5.82 -7.08 -12.22
N TRP A 148 6.41 -5.91 -11.96
CA TRP A 148 6.71 -5.37 -10.63
C TRP A 148 5.77 -4.26 -10.16
N VAL A 149 4.60 -4.10 -10.80
CA VAL A 149 3.60 -3.13 -10.36
C VAL A 149 3.11 -3.50 -8.97
N GLU A 150 3.18 -2.54 -8.05
CA GLU A 150 2.72 -2.66 -6.67
C GLU A 150 1.36 -2.00 -6.47
N VAL A 151 1.08 -0.94 -7.22
CA VAL A 151 -0.13 -0.12 -7.09
C VAL A 151 -0.79 0.05 -8.45
N VAL A 152 -2.07 -0.30 -8.55
CA VAL A 152 -2.90 0.02 -9.71
C VAL A 152 -3.98 1.02 -9.28
N ARG A 153 -4.02 2.18 -9.93
CA ARG A 153 -5.08 3.18 -9.76
C ARG A 153 -5.85 3.34 -11.06
N VAL A 154 -7.16 3.31 -10.97
CA VAL A 154 -8.07 3.50 -12.10
C VAL A 154 -9.06 4.58 -11.69
N GLU A 155 -8.95 5.76 -12.29
CA GLU A 155 -9.90 6.86 -12.12
C GLU A 155 -11.05 6.66 -13.12
N LEU A 156 -12.28 6.59 -12.61
CA LEU A 156 -13.51 6.44 -13.40
C LEU A 156 -14.30 7.74 -13.41
N GLU A 157 -15.02 8.01 -14.51
CA GLU A 157 -15.92 9.16 -14.63
C GLU A 157 -17.19 8.98 -13.77
N SER A 158 -17.65 7.74 -13.61
CA SER A 158 -18.87 7.39 -12.86
C SER A 158 -18.69 6.11 -12.05
N ASP A 159 -19.31 6.06 -10.86
CA ASP A 159 -19.34 4.88 -10.00
C ASP A 159 -20.18 3.74 -10.61
N HIS A 160 -21.02 4.01 -11.61
CA HIS A 160 -21.80 2.98 -12.32
C HIS A 160 -20.89 1.96 -13.04
N ASP A 161 -19.64 2.34 -13.32
CA ASP A 161 -18.69 1.54 -14.08
C ASP A 161 -17.91 0.53 -13.22
N ILE A 162 -18.06 0.61 -11.90
CA ILE A 162 -17.37 -0.26 -10.93
C ILE A 162 -17.80 -1.72 -11.08
N GLY A 163 -19.05 -1.97 -11.50
CA GLY A 163 -19.60 -3.32 -11.61
C GLY A 163 -18.80 -4.22 -12.55
N ALA A 164 -18.39 -3.70 -13.70
CA ALA A 164 -17.59 -4.44 -14.69
C ALA A 164 -16.19 -4.80 -14.15
N TRP A 165 -15.60 -3.90 -13.37
CA TRP A 165 -14.30 -4.11 -12.73
C TRP A 165 -14.30 -5.19 -11.66
N SER A 166 -15.39 -5.28 -10.89
CA SER A 166 -15.54 -6.35 -9.89
C SER A 166 -15.54 -7.74 -10.55
N GLN A 167 -16.13 -7.87 -11.75
CA GLN A 167 -16.11 -9.11 -12.51
C GLN A 167 -14.71 -9.41 -13.04
N TRP A 168 -14.00 -8.41 -13.57
CA TRP A 168 -12.62 -8.59 -14.04
C TRP A 168 -11.68 -9.03 -12.92
N LEU A 169 -11.74 -8.38 -11.76
CA LEU A 169 -10.95 -8.71 -10.58
C LEU A 169 -11.15 -10.17 -10.10
N THR A 170 -12.34 -10.71 -10.31
CA THR A 170 -12.75 -12.02 -9.76
C THR A 170 -12.67 -13.15 -10.77
N HIS A 171 -12.82 -12.87 -12.07
CA HIS A 171 -12.82 -13.87 -13.15
C HIS A 171 -11.58 -13.76 -14.05
N GLY A 172 -10.84 -12.66 -13.97
CA GLY A 172 -9.60 -12.46 -14.70
C GLY A 172 -8.51 -13.37 -14.15
N ARG A 173 -7.89 -14.17 -15.02
CA ARG A 173 -6.67 -14.95 -14.70
C ARG A 173 -5.43 -14.07 -14.59
N LEU A 174 -5.55 -12.89 -13.98
CA LEU A 174 -4.40 -12.05 -13.70
C LEU A 174 -3.84 -12.45 -12.36
N THR A 175 -2.56 -12.81 -12.40
CA THR A 175 -1.74 -12.92 -11.22
C THR A 175 -0.66 -11.88 -11.39
N ASN A 176 -0.42 -11.11 -10.34
CA ASN A 176 0.74 -10.24 -10.28
C ASN A 176 1.42 -10.47 -8.92
N PRO A 177 2.68 -10.92 -8.91
CA PRO A 177 3.35 -11.35 -7.70
C PRO A 177 3.74 -10.18 -6.79
N THR A 178 3.77 -8.93 -7.27
CA THR A 178 4.17 -7.76 -6.48
C THR A 178 3.00 -6.85 -6.12
N LEU A 179 1.82 -7.05 -6.71
CA LEU A 179 0.67 -6.18 -6.52
C LEU A 179 0.20 -6.16 -5.05
N ARG A 180 0.25 -4.97 -4.45
CA ARG A 180 -0.11 -4.68 -3.05
C ARG A 180 -1.41 -3.88 -2.94
N GLU A 181 -1.70 -3.03 -3.92
CA GLU A 181 -2.83 -2.09 -3.86
C GLU A 181 -3.57 -1.97 -5.18
N ILE A 182 -4.91 -1.98 -5.12
CA ILE A 182 -5.78 -1.73 -6.26
C ILE A 182 -6.81 -0.67 -5.86
N HIS A 183 -6.88 0.42 -6.61
CA HIS A 183 -7.81 1.51 -6.37
C HIS A 183 -8.60 1.81 -7.64
N ILE A 184 -9.93 1.71 -7.56
CA ILE A 184 -10.82 1.92 -8.70
C ILE A 184 -11.88 2.97 -8.32
N GLY A 185 -12.06 3.96 -9.19
CA GLY A 185 -12.96 5.09 -9.01
C GLY A 185 -12.33 6.25 -8.25
N ARG A 186 -13.09 6.85 -7.34
CA ARG A 186 -12.68 8.00 -6.54
C ARG A 186 -11.51 7.68 -5.59
N PRO A 187 -10.79 8.70 -5.07
CA PRO A 187 -9.77 8.51 -4.04
C PRO A 187 -10.29 7.67 -2.87
N ALA A 188 -9.45 6.76 -2.37
CA ALA A 188 -9.81 5.85 -1.29
C ALA A 188 -10.17 6.59 0.00
N ARG A 189 -11.29 6.20 0.60
CA ARG A 189 -11.83 6.71 1.86
C ARG A 189 -12.36 5.52 2.67
N LEU A 190 -12.33 5.66 4.00
CA LEU A 190 -13.08 4.78 4.89
C LEU A 190 -14.59 5.11 4.77
N CYS A 191 -15.45 4.16 5.11
CA CYS A 191 -16.89 4.38 5.22
C CYS A 191 -17.26 4.81 6.65
N GLU A 192 -18.12 5.82 6.76
CA GLU A 192 -18.73 6.20 8.04
C GLU A 192 -19.82 5.21 8.42
N ARG A 193 -19.77 4.68 9.64
CA ARG A 193 -20.90 3.94 10.23
C ARG A 193 -21.78 4.90 11.02
N PRO A 194 -23.08 4.60 11.19
CA PRO A 194 -23.97 5.38 12.06
C PRO A 194 -23.47 5.52 13.51
N SER A 195 -22.59 4.61 13.96
CA SER A 195 -21.92 4.69 15.26
C SER A 195 -20.81 5.75 15.34
N GLY A 196 -20.50 6.43 14.24
CA GLY A 196 -19.35 7.33 14.09
C GLY A 196 -18.01 6.61 13.97
N ALA A 197 -17.99 5.28 13.85
CA ALA A 197 -16.77 4.51 13.59
C ALA A 197 -16.50 4.44 12.07
N TRP A 198 -15.23 4.51 11.69
CA TRP A 198 -14.83 4.45 10.28
C TRP A 198 -14.25 3.08 9.97
N GLU A 199 -14.81 2.41 8.98
CA GLU A 199 -14.40 1.07 8.58
C GLU A 199 -14.28 1.01 7.06
N PRO A 200 -13.44 0.12 6.51
CA PRO A 200 -13.59 -0.29 5.13
C PRO A 200 -15.05 -0.72 4.90
N GLY A 201 -15.62 -0.29 3.78
CA GLY A 201 -16.99 -0.59 3.39
C GLY A 201 -17.27 -2.09 3.44
N SER A 202 -18.51 -2.43 3.80
CA SER A 202 -18.96 -3.81 3.65
C SER A 202 -19.04 -4.13 2.16
N ILE A 203 -18.60 -5.34 1.79
CA ILE A 203 -18.91 -5.88 0.47
C ILE A 203 -20.44 -5.98 0.42
N GLY A 204 -21.08 -5.17 -0.43
CA GLY A 204 -22.53 -5.07 -0.51
C GLY A 204 -23.16 -6.46 -0.61
N GLY A 205 -23.81 -6.92 0.46
CA GLY A 205 -24.89 -7.92 0.55
C GLY A 205 -24.75 -9.31 -0.07
N ARG A 206 -23.89 -9.59 -1.05
CA ARG A 206 -23.86 -10.89 -1.76
C ARG A 206 -22.44 -11.32 -2.16
N ARG A 207 -22.01 -12.40 -1.47
CA ARG A 207 -20.98 -13.41 -1.78
C ARG A 207 -19.51 -13.08 -1.47
N SER A 208 -18.99 -13.82 -0.48
CA SER A 208 -17.59 -13.89 -0.04
C SER A 208 -16.65 -14.61 -1.02
N THR A 209 -17.16 -15.33 -2.02
CA THR A 209 -16.36 -16.18 -2.93
C THR A 209 -15.46 -15.36 -3.86
N ALA A 210 -15.93 -14.20 -4.30
CA ALA A 210 -15.15 -13.26 -5.12
C ALA A 210 -13.84 -12.81 -4.44
N ASN A 211 -13.89 -12.59 -3.13
CA ASN A 211 -12.73 -12.08 -2.39
C ASN A 211 -11.70 -13.16 -2.09
N VAL A 212 -12.14 -14.41 -1.94
CA VAL A 212 -11.23 -15.56 -1.79
C VAL A 212 -10.42 -15.73 -3.07
N ALA A 213 -11.08 -15.75 -4.23
CA ALA A 213 -10.40 -15.84 -5.52
C ALA A 213 -9.40 -14.69 -5.74
N LEU A 214 -9.75 -13.48 -5.28
CA LEU A 214 -8.86 -12.32 -5.31
C LEU A 214 -7.61 -12.50 -4.45
N ILE A 215 -7.76 -13.00 -3.24
CA ILE A 215 -6.62 -13.23 -2.33
C ILE A 215 -5.74 -14.37 -2.83
N GLU A 216 -6.32 -15.40 -3.44
CA GLU A 216 -5.55 -16.48 -4.04
C GLU A 216 -4.73 -15.98 -5.23
N SER A 217 -5.31 -15.09 -6.05
CA SER A 217 -4.68 -14.51 -7.23
C SER A 217 -3.67 -13.41 -6.89
N PHE A 218 -3.89 -12.71 -5.78
CA PHE A 218 -3.06 -11.61 -5.29
C PHE A 218 -2.77 -11.77 -3.79
N ARG A 219 -1.91 -12.73 -3.45
CA ARG A 219 -1.60 -13.08 -2.05
C ARG A 219 -1.06 -11.93 -1.20
N ARG A 220 -0.52 -10.91 -1.86
CA ARG A 220 0.08 -9.71 -1.25
C ARG A 220 -0.80 -8.49 -1.33
N LEU A 221 -1.99 -8.60 -1.91
CA LEU A 221 -2.97 -7.54 -1.94
C LEU A 221 -3.34 -7.18 -0.50
N ARG A 222 -3.02 -5.94 -0.13
CA ARG A 222 -3.28 -5.31 1.15
C ARG A 222 -4.51 -4.43 1.07
N TRP A 223 -4.58 -3.61 0.02
CA TRP A 223 -5.64 -2.64 -0.19
C TRP A 223 -6.39 -2.89 -1.49
N LEU A 224 -7.72 -2.86 -1.38
CA LEU A 224 -8.63 -2.74 -2.50
C LEU A 224 -9.57 -1.58 -2.21
N SER A 225 -9.75 -0.64 -3.14
CA SER A 225 -10.83 0.34 -3.05
C SER A 225 -11.66 0.38 -4.32
N LEU A 226 -12.97 0.45 -4.18
CA LEU A 226 -13.94 0.51 -5.27
C LEU A 226 -14.88 1.69 -5.06
N GLY A 227 -14.98 2.61 -6.02
CA GLY A 227 -15.81 3.82 -5.90
C GLY A 227 -15.37 4.74 -4.76
N GLY A 228 -14.07 4.73 -4.45
CA GLY A 228 -13.53 5.44 -3.28
C GLY A 228 -13.82 4.77 -1.94
N GLN A 229 -14.50 3.63 -1.87
CA GLN A 229 -14.66 2.88 -0.63
C GLN A 229 -13.56 1.84 -0.50
N MET A 230 -12.79 1.88 0.59
CA MET A 230 -11.87 0.77 0.89
C MET A 230 -12.66 -0.50 1.19
N ILE A 231 -12.28 -1.61 0.59
CA ILE A 231 -12.92 -2.91 0.71
C ILE A 231 -12.16 -3.74 1.72
N ARG A 232 -12.90 -4.34 2.66
CA ARG A 232 -12.33 -5.29 3.62
C ARG A 232 -11.93 -6.59 2.91
N LEU A 233 -10.64 -6.90 2.92
CA LEU A 233 -10.10 -8.18 2.46
C LEU A 233 -9.85 -9.10 3.66
N PRO A 234 -10.32 -10.36 3.66
CA PRO A 234 -10.00 -11.28 4.76
C PRO A 234 -8.50 -11.61 4.78
N CYS A 235 -7.93 -11.77 5.97
CA CYS A 235 -6.53 -12.22 6.09
C CYS A 235 -6.32 -13.67 5.63
N ARG A 236 -7.36 -14.50 5.79
CA ARG A 236 -7.43 -15.89 5.35
C ARG A 236 -8.88 -16.29 5.12
N GLU A 237 -9.13 -17.24 4.23
CA GLU A 237 -10.46 -17.84 4.08
C GLU A 237 -10.87 -18.61 5.35
N GLY A 238 -12.18 -18.59 5.65
CA GLY A 238 -12.79 -19.38 6.71
C GLY A 238 -13.48 -18.55 7.79
N SER A 239 -13.87 -19.25 8.86
CA SER A 239 -14.55 -18.67 10.02
C SER A 239 -13.69 -17.64 10.76
N PRO A 240 -14.27 -16.76 11.59
CA PRO A 240 -13.51 -15.88 12.49
C PRO A 240 -12.50 -16.65 13.36
N GLN A 241 -12.83 -17.86 13.81
CA GLN A 241 -11.93 -18.71 14.60
C GLN A 241 -10.73 -19.17 13.78
N THR A 242 -10.94 -19.57 12.52
CA THR A 242 -9.86 -19.93 11.59
C THR A 242 -8.91 -18.75 11.36
N ARG A 243 -9.46 -17.56 11.13
CA ARG A 243 -8.68 -16.33 10.94
C ARG A 243 -7.93 -15.93 12.21
N LEU A 244 -8.56 -16.02 13.37
CA LEU A 244 -7.93 -15.77 14.67
C LEU A 244 -6.73 -16.70 14.91
N HIS A 245 -6.91 -18.00 14.67
CA HIS A 245 -5.83 -18.97 14.80
C HIS A 245 -4.68 -18.66 13.83
N HIS A 246 -4.99 -18.30 12.58
CA HIS A 246 -4.00 -17.91 11.59
C HIS A 246 -3.19 -16.69 12.03
N VAL A 247 -3.86 -15.63 12.49
CA VAL A 247 -3.20 -14.39 12.95
C VAL A 247 -2.27 -14.65 14.12
N ARG A 248 -2.71 -15.41 15.14
CA ARG A 248 -1.86 -15.80 16.28
C ARG A 248 -0.64 -16.62 15.85
N GLY A 249 -0.76 -17.36 14.76
CA GLY A 249 0.36 -18.10 14.16
C GLY A 249 1.37 -17.20 13.44
N LEU A 250 1.00 -16.00 12.98
CA LEU A 250 1.87 -15.12 12.21
C LEU A 250 3.08 -14.63 13.01
N ALA A 251 2.94 -14.41 14.33
CA ALA A 251 4.05 -14.03 15.22
C ALA A 251 5.21 -15.06 15.25
N LYS A 252 4.93 -16.31 14.88
CA LYS A 252 5.89 -17.42 14.92
C LYS A 252 6.36 -17.87 13.54
N ARG A 253 5.90 -17.20 12.48
CA ARG A 253 6.23 -17.53 11.08
C ARG A 253 7.24 -16.52 10.54
N PRO A 254 8.02 -16.90 9.52
CA PRO A 254 8.84 -15.94 8.79
C PRO A 254 7.97 -14.78 8.28
N LEU A 255 8.46 -13.55 8.41
CA LEU A 255 7.78 -12.32 7.97
C LEU A 255 7.82 -12.15 6.47
N THR A 256 7.25 -13.11 5.75
CA THR A 256 7.16 -13.05 4.30
C THR A 256 6.17 -11.99 3.83
N SER A 257 6.29 -11.47 2.61
CA SER A 257 5.39 -10.50 2.01
C SER A 257 3.91 -10.94 2.04
N PRO A 258 3.56 -12.21 1.74
CA PRO A 258 2.20 -12.72 1.98
C PRO A 258 1.76 -12.70 3.45
N ASN A 259 2.65 -13.03 4.39
CA ASN A 259 2.35 -13.00 5.83
C ASN A 259 2.17 -11.57 6.34
N ARG A 260 3.00 -10.62 5.85
CA ARG A 260 2.87 -9.18 6.11
C ARG A 260 1.54 -8.65 5.63
N ALA A 261 1.20 -8.91 4.36
CA ALA A 261 -0.10 -8.53 3.80
C ALA A 261 -1.28 -9.19 4.53
N SER A 262 -1.11 -10.44 4.98
CA SER A 262 -2.11 -11.12 5.79
C SER A 262 -2.31 -10.45 7.16
N LEU A 263 -1.24 -10.00 7.83
CA LEU A 263 -1.34 -9.29 9.10
C LEU A 263 -1.99 -7.91 8.92
N ALA A 264 -1.57 -7.17 7.89
CA ALA A 264 -2.16 -5.88 7.53
C ALA A 264 -3.68 -6.00 7.31
N ARG A 265 -4.13 -6.99 6.52
CA ARG A 265 -5.56 -7.28 6.32
C ARG A 265 -6.29 -7.62 7.62
N ALA A 266 -5.63 -8.31 8.55
CA ALA A 266 -6.23 -8.70 9.82
C ALA A 266 -6.51 -7.49 10.75
N LEU A 267 -5.75 -6.40 10.66
CA LEU A 267 -6.04 -5.14 11.37
C LEU A 267 -7.43 -4.59 11.01
N TRP A 268 -7.91 -4.90 9.81
CA TRP A 268 -9.17 -4.43 9.25
C TRP A 268 -10.29 -5.46 9.29
N ASP A 269 -10.10 -6.60 9.97
CA ASP A 269 -11.09 -7.68 10.02
C ASP A 269 -12.41 -7.22 10.67
N ALA A 270 -13.51 -7.82 10.21
CA ALA A 270 -14.85 -7.57 10.74
C ALA A 270 -15.01 -8.08 12.17
N SER A 271 -14.28 -9.14 12.52
CA SER A 271 -14.29 -9.72 13.86
C SER A 271 -13.36 -8.93 14.77
N VAL A 272 -13.93 -8.41 15.86
CA VAL A 272 -13.19 -7.73 16.92
C VAL A 272 -12.05 -8.60 17.47
N LEU A 273 -12.31 -9.89 17.66
CA LEU A 273 -11.29 -10.83 18.14
C LEU A 273 -10.11 -10.96 17.19
N VAL A 274 -10.36 -10.93 15.87
CA VAL A 274 -9.30 -11.07 14.86
C VAL A 274 -8.44 -9.81 14.79
N HIS A 275 -9.05 -8.62 14.75
CA HIS A 275 -8.24 -7.40 14.73
C HIS A 275 -7.49 -7.15 16.05
N GLN A 276 -8.07 -7.53 17.21
CA GLN A 276 -7.38 -7.42 18.50
C GLN A 276 -6.14 -8.31 18.50
N ALA A 277 -6.29 -9.57 18.06
CA ALA A 277 -5.15 -10.47 17.90
C ALA A 277 -4.12 -9.95 16.88
N ALA A 278 -4.54 -9.21 15.85
CA ALA A 278 -3.64 -8.61 14.88
C ALA A 278 -2.80 -7.49 15.51
N PHE A 279 -3.41 -6.60 16.30
CA PHE A 279 -2.67 -5.58 17.06
C PHE A 279 -1.74 -6.19 18.11
N GLU A 280 -2.17 -7.24 18.82
CA GLU A 280 -1.32 -7.99 19.75
C GLU A 280 -0.12 -8.62 19.02
N THR A 281 -0.37 -9.24 17.86
CA THR A 281 0.67 -9.83 17.01
C THR A 281 1.65 -8.77 16.52
N ALA A 282 1.16 -7.62 16.03
CA ALA A 282 2.01 -6.52 15.59
C ALA A 282 2.89 -5.97 16.73
N ARG A 283 2.35 -5.85 17.95
CA ARG A 283 3.15 -5.48 19.13
C ARG A 283 4.17 -6.54 19.50
N ALA A 284 3.84 -7.82 19.40
CA ALA A 284 4.79 -8.90 19.69
C ALA A 284 5.98 -8.91 18.71
N LEU A 285 5.78 -8.47 17.46
CA LEU A 285 6.85 -8.30 16.47
C LEU A 285 7.77 -7.11 16.77
N GLY A 286 7.33 -6.12 17.55
CA GLY A 286 8.17 -4.98 17.91
C GLY A 286 8.58 -4.14 16.69
N PRO A 287 9.86 -3.77 16.57
CA PRO A 287 10.39 -3.03 15.42
C PRO A 287 10.13 -3.71 14.07
N GLU A 288 10.05 -5.06 14.02
CA GLU A 288 9.83 -5.79 12.78
C GLU A 288 8.43 -5.54 12.17
N ALA A 289 7.50 -4.94 12.93
CA ALA A 289 6.19 -4.52 12.45
C ALA A 289 6.20 -3.17 11.68
N GLU A 290 7.37 -2.60 11.37
CA GLU A 290 7.50 -1.36 10.58
C GLU A 290 6.75 -1.40 9.25
N PHE A 291 6.60 -2.57 8.63
CA PHE A 291 5.82 -2.70 7.38
C PHE A 291 4.32 -2.34 7.52
N LEU A 292 3.81 -2.21 8.75
CA LEU A 292 2.42 -1.82 9.04
C LEU A 292 2.23 -0.30 9.19
N LEU A 293 3.27 0.54 9.09
CA LEU A 293 3.14 1.98 9.33
C LEU A 293 2.07 2.63 8.44
N ASP A 294 2.06 2.31 7.15
CA ASP A 294 1.03 2.76 6.20
C ASP A 294 -0.39 2.31 6.57
N ASP A 295 -0.53 1.16 7.24
CA ASP A 295 -1.83 0.64 7.65
C ASP A 295 -2.29 1.28 8.97
N LEU A 296 -1.35 1.52 9.89
CA LEU A 296 -1.62 2.09 11.20
C LEU A 296 -2.03 3.56 11.10
N ILE A 297 -1.42 4.32 10.18
CA ILE A 297 -1.74 5.75 10.01
C ILE A 297 -3.19 5.97 9.59
N TRP A 298 -3.78 5.06 8.82
CA TRP A 298 -5.19 5.14 8.42
C TRP A 298 -6.17 5.18 9.59
N PHE A 299 -5.85 4.56 10.73
CA PHE A 299 -6.69 4.64 11.93
C PHE A 299 -6.62 6.01 12.61
N LEU A 300 -5.54 6.76 12.37
CA LEU A 300 -5.24 8.06 12.99
C LEU A 300 -5.62 9.23 12.08
N ARG A 301 -5.96 8.97 10.81
CA ARG A 301 -6.46 9.99 9.89
C ARG A 301 -7.91 10.37 10.24
N PRO A 302 -8.27 11.66 10.16
CA PRO A 302 -9.66 12.05 10.18
C PRO A 302 -10.41 11.40 9.03
N PRO A 303 -11.70 11.12 9.23
CA PRO A 303 -12.47 11.31 10.47
C PRO A 303 -12.24 10.23 11.54
N ILE A 304 -12.13 10.65 12.80
CA ILE A 304 -11.76 9.81 13.96
C ILE A 304 -13.00 9.56 14.84
N GLY A 305 -13.43 8.30 14.91
CA GLY A 305 -14.57 7.91 15.75
C GLY A 305 -14.32 8.05 17.25
N LYS A 306 -15.26 8.67 17.99
CA LYS A 306 -15.12 8.94 19.43
C LYS A 306 -14.94 7.68 20.29
N LYS A 307 -15.47 6.54 19.86
CA LYS A 307 -15.50 5.26 20.60
C LYS A 307 -14.72 4.14 19.92
N ASP A 308 -13.92 4.45 18.91
CA ASP A 308 -13.18 3.43 18.18
C ASP A 308 -11.92 3.01 18.96
N PRO A 309 -11.84 1.78 19.50
CA PRO A 309 -10.67 1.35 20.26
C PRO A 309 -9.42 1.22 19.40
N ARG A 310 -9.55 1.09 18.07
CA ARG A 310 -8.43 0.80 17.16
C ARG A 310 -7.42 1.93 17.09
N GLN A 311 -7.81 3.16 17.39
CA GLN A 311 -6.89 4.31 17.44
C GLN A 311 -5.88 4.21 18.58
N ALA A 312 -6.36 3.85 19.78
CA ALA A 312 -5.48 3.62 20.92
C ALA A 312 -4.59 2.40 20.67
N GLU A 313 -5.14 1.34 20.07
CA GLU A 313 -4.36 0.15 19.69
C GLU A 313 -3.30 0.46 18.62
N ALA A 314 -3.60 1.31 17.63
CA ALA A 314 -2.66 1.75 16.62
C ALA A 314 -1.51 2.54 17.26
N LEU A 315 -1.80 3.54 18.10
CA LEU A 315 -0.78 4.31 18.83
C LEU A 315 0.09 3.42 19.73
N ARG A 316 -0.49 2.45 20.45
CA ARG A 316 0.27 1.47 21.25
C ARG A 316 1.19 0.60 20.39
N THR A 317 0.73 0.27 19.19
CA THR A 317 1.53 -0.51 18.23
C THR A 317 2.69 0.33 17.68
N LEU A 318 2.44 1.60 17.33
CA LEU A 318 3.51 2.54 16.95
C LEU A 318 4.54 2.72 18.07
N ALA A 319 4.09 2.82 19.33
CA ALA A 319 5.00 2.88 20.49
C ALA A 319 5.89 1.64 20.62
N THR A 320 5.41 0.48 20.18
CA THR A 320 6.16 -0.79 20.25
C THR A 320 7.10 -0.97 19.05
N ILE A 321 6.73 -0.44 17.88
CA ILE A 321 7.61 -0.29 16.71
C ILE A 321 8.77 0.67 17.04
N GLY A 322 8.49 1.71 17.83
CA GLY A 322 9.51 2.62 18.35
C GLY A 322 10.00 3.61 17.29
N PRO A 323 11.30 3.97 17.27
CA PRO A 323 11.85 5.04 16.43
C PRO A 323 11.60 4.90 14.93
N ALA A 324 11.47 3.67 14.42
CA ALA A 324 11.14 3.44 13.00
C ALA A 324 9.81 4.08 12.59
N SER A 325 8.88 4.27 13.54
CA SER A 325 7.60 4.94 13.29
C SER A 325 7.68 6.48 13.25
N ALA A 326 8.85 7.09 13.48
CA ALA A 326 9.01 8.55 13.53
C ALA A 326 8.58 9.26 12.25
N SER A 327 8.65 8.59 11.10
CA SER A 327 8.21 9.11 9.80
C SER A 327 6.73 9.52 9.77
N LEU A 328 5.90 8.93 10.65
CA LEU A 328 4.47 9.26 10.76
C LEU A 328 4.19 10.48 11.64
N LEU A 329 5.17 10.96 12.41
CA LEU A 329 4.98 12.03 13.39
C LEU A 329 4.36 13.31 12.80
N PRO A 330 4.85 13.85 11.66
CA PRO A 330 4.29 15.08 11.11
C PRO A 330 2.79 14.96 10.81
N GLU A 331 2.38 13.80 10.30
CA GLU A 331 0.99 13.55 9.94
C GLU A 331 0.10 13.38 11.17
N VAL A 332 0.55 12.66 12.19
CA VAL A 332 -0.22 12.47 13.42
C VAL A 332 -0.33 13.78 14.21
N VAL A 333 0.72 14.60 14.24
CA VAL A 333 0.69 15.92 14.88
C VAL A 333 -0.31 16.84 14.16
N ALA A 334 -0.31 16.85 12.83
CA ALA A 334 -1.29 17.61 12.04
C ALA A 334 -2.74 17.17 12.31
N ALA A 335 -2.95 15.91 12.69
CA ALA A 335 -4.25 15.33 13.02
C ALA A 335 -4.48 15.14 14.55
N ALA A 336 -3.74 15.84 15.42
CA ALA A 336 -3.74 15.56 16.86
C ALA A 336 -5.04 15.95 17.59
N GLU A 337 -5.73 17.00 17.15
CA GLU A 337 -6.94 17.52 17.81
C GLU A 337 -8.00 16.43 18.10
N PRO A 338 -8.43 15.61 17.13
CA PRO A 338 -9.38 14.53 17.42
C PRO A 338 -8.82 13.43 18.32
N LEU A 339 -7.49 13.22 18.37
CA LEU A 339 -6.85 12.20 19.22
C LEU A 339 -6.81 12.61 20.69
N VAL A 340 -6.64 13.90 20.99
CA VAL A 340 -6.52 14.42 22.36
C VAL A 340 -7.84 14.46 23.13
N THR A 341 -8.99 14.32 22.45
CA THR A 341 -10.33 14.38 23.07
C THR A 341 -10.69 13.18 23.95
N HIS A 342 -9.90 12.10 23.97
CA HIS A 342 -10.17 10.92 24.78
C HIS A 342 -8.91 10.47 25.52
N HIS A 343 -8.99 10.38 26.86
CA HIS A 343 -7.82 10.11 27.72
C HIS A 343 -7.04 8.85 27.32
N GLY A 344 -7.72 7.75 26.96
CA GLY A 344 -7.04 6.52 26.56
C GLY A 344 -6.22 6.63 25.27
N ARG A 345 -6.64 7.49 24.33
CA ARG A 345 -5.89 7.76 23.08
C ARG A 345 -4.75 8.73 23.36
N LEU A 346 -5.01 9.76 24.16
CA LEU A 346 -3.99 10.70 24.58
C LEU A 346 -2.87 10.02 25.36
N GLU A 347 -3.20 9.07 26.23
CA GLU A 347 -2.20 8.26 26.96
C GLU A 347 -1.36 7.41 25.99
N ALA A 348 -1.99 6.74 25.02
CA ALA A 348 -1.28 5.98 24.00
C ALA A 348 -0.40 6.87 23.11
N LEU A 349 -0.84 8.09 22.80
CA LEU A 349 -0.05 9.09 22.08
C LEU A 349 1.18 9.49 22.88
N MET A 350 1.04 9.79 24.19
CA MET A 350 2.19 10.10 25.05
C MET A 350 3.18 8.92 25.15
N GLN A 351 2.68 7.68 25.21
CA GLN A 351 3.53 6.49 25.20
C GLN A 351 4.32 6.36 23.89
N TRP A 352 3.68 6.63 22.75
CA TRP A 352 4.35 6.63 21.46
C TRP A 352 5.40 7.74 21.35
N LEU A 353 5.07 8.98 21.71
CA LEU A 353 6.03 10.10 21.72
C LEU A 353 7.24 9.80 22.63
N ALA A 354 7.03 9.14 23.77
CA ALA A 354 8.11 8.69 24.63
C ALA A 354 9.01 7.63 23.97
N ALA A 355 8.45 6.75 23.13
CA ALA A 355 9.20 5.73 22.41
C ALA A 355 10.02 6.28 21.23
N LEU A 356 9.61 7.44 20.68
CA LEU A 356 10.35 8.15 19.64
C LEU A 356 11.58 8.90 20.19
N GLY A 357 11.59 9.23 21.48
CA GLY A 357 12.67 10.00 22.10
C GLY A 357 12.84 11.38 21.45
N GLY A 358 14.09 11.80 21.20
CA GLY A 358 14.38 13.10 20.57
C GLY A 358 13.74 13.32 19.20
N ALA A 359 13.39 12.25 18.46
CA ALA A 359 12.65 12.38 17.20
C ALA A 359 11.25 13.00 17.38
N ALA A 360 10.68 12.94 18.59
CA ALA A 360 9.40 13.56 18.93
C ALA A 360 9.48 15.06 19.29
N THR A 361 10.63 15.73 19.12
CA THR A 361 10.80 17.18 19.35
C THR A 361 9.70 18.04 18.70
N PRO A 362 9.25 17.79 17.45
CA PRO A 362 8.16 18.57 16.85
C PRO A 362 6.83 18.51 17.62
N ALA A 363 6.64 17.54 18.51
CA ALA A 363 5.44 17.37 19.32
C ALA A 363 5.61 17.86 20.79
N LEU A 364 6.73 18.51 21.14
CA LEU A 364 7.00 18.94 22.52
C LEU A 364 5.89 19.85 23.08
N ALA A 365 5.44 20.84 22.30
CA ALA A 365 4.36 21.75 22.69
C ALA A 365 3.06 21.01 23.04
N LEU A 366 2.77 19.89 22.36
CA LEU A 366 1.61 19.05 22.66
C LEU A 366 1.77 18.36 24.02
N VAL A 367 2.97 17.89 24.35
CA VAL A 367 3.27 17.24 25.64
C VAL A 367 3.19 18.26 26.79
N GLU A 368 3.75 19.45 26.60
CA GLU A 368 3.69 20.55 27.56
C GLU A 368 2.25 20.97 27.83
N ALA A 369 1.44 21.16 26.79
CA ALA A 369 0.02 21.47 26.91
C ALA A 369 -0.77 20.42 27.73
N VAL A 370 -0.37 19.15 27.70
CA VAL A 370 -0.97 18.10 28.56
C VAL A 370 -0.47 18.24 30.01
N LEU A 371 0.80 18.55 30.24
CA LEU A 371 1.37 18.70 31.58
C LEU A 371 0.86 19.94 32.33
N GLU A 372 0.55 21.00 31.60
CA GLU A 372 -0.03 22.25 32.12
C GLU A 372 -1.47 22.10 32.61
N GLN A 373 -2.19 21.06 32.16
CA GLN A 373 -3.56 20.84 32.63
C GLN A 373 -3.61 20.55 34.14
N PRO A 374 -4.66 21.01 34.84
CA PRO A 374 -4.81 20.80 36.27
C PRO A 374 -4.72 19.31 36.63
N ALA A 375 -3.98 18.98 37.70
CA ALA A 375 -3.77 17.58 38.10
C ALA A 375 -5.08 16.80 38.37
N LYS A 376 -6.16 17.50 38.74
CA LYS A 376 -7.49 16.90 38.95
C LYS A 376 -8.23 16.58 37.65
N ALA A 377 -7.83 17.18 36.52
CA ALA A 377 -8.48 16.99 35.22
C ALA A 377 -7.95 15.75 34.48
N LEU A 378 -6.75 15.28 34.82
CA LEU A 378 -6.09 14.18 34.13
C LEU A 378 -5.96 12.91 34.98
N PRO A 379 -6.20 11.71 34.40
CA PRO A 379 -5.84 10.46 35.04
C PRO A 379 -4.35 10.41 35.41
N LYS A 380 -4.03 9.78 36.55
CA LYS A 380 -2.65 9.63 37.03
C LYS A 380 -1.75 8.93 35.99
N SER A 381 -2.28 7.91 35.30
CA SER A 381 -1.56 7.17 34.26
C SER A 381 -1.13 8.07 33.10
N LEU A 382 -2.04 8.92 32.62
CA LEU A 382 -1.78 9.87 31.55
C LEU A 382 -0.71 10.91 31.96
N ARG A 383 -0.77 11.45 33.18
CA ARG A 383 0.25 12.40 33.66
C ARG A 383 1.63 11.74 33.76
N VAL A 384 1.70 10.47 34.16
CA VAL A 384 2.95 9.70 34.16
C VAL A 384 3.47 9.49 32.74
N ALA A 385 2.60 9.13 31.79
CA ALA A 385 2.96 8.97 30.39
C ALA A 385 3.49 10.28 29.78
N ALA A 386 2.81 11.41 30.02
CA ALA A 386 3.24 12.73 29.54
C ALA A 386 4.60 13.15 30.11
N LYS A 387 4.85 12.92 31.41
CA LYS A 387 6.16 13.17 32.02
C LYS A 387 7.27 12.32 31.40
N ARG A 388 6.96 11.05 31.09
CA ARG A 388 7.91 10.15 30.42
C ARG A 388 8.21 10.63 29.00
N ALA A 389 7.21 11.06 28.25
CA ALA A 389 7.37 11.64 26.92
C ALA A 389 8.25 12.88 26.96
N HIS A 390 7.94 13.84 27.84
CA HIS A 390 8.73 15.06 28.01
C HIS A 390 10.20 14.74 28.35
N LYS A 391 10.43 13.83 29.30
CA LYS A 391 11.80 13.42 29.66
C LYS A 391 12.55 12.80 28.48
N ALA A 392 11.89 11.97 27.67
CA ALA A 392 12.50 11.30 26.53
C ALA A 392 12.75 12.23 25.32
N ILE A 393 11.99 13.31 25.20
CA ILE A 393 12.18 14.33 24.15
C ILE A 393 13.32 15.28 24.52
N CYS A 394 13.41 15.69 25.80
CA CYS A 394 14.35 16.71 26.26
C CYS A 394 15.69 16.16 26.79
N GLY A 395 15.79 14.85 27.03
CA GLY A 395 17.00 14.19 27.52
C GLY A 395 17.58 13.28 26.46
#